data_AF-A0A3R7GI03-F1
#
_entry.id   AF-A0A3R7GI03-F1
#
_cell.length_a   1.000
_cell.length_b   1.000
_cell.length_c   1.000
_cell.angle_alpha   90.00
_cell.angle_beta   90.00
_cell.angle_gamma   90.00
#
_symmetry.space_group_name_H-M   'P 1'
#
loop_
_entity.id
_entity.type
_entity.pdbx_description
1 polymer ?
#
loop_
_entity_poly.entity_id
_entity_poly.type
_entity_poly.pdbx_seq_one_letter_code
_entity_poly.pdbx_strand_id
1 'polypeptide(L)'
;MPLLTLQIQGILLHIEPTQYSAKVIIDESVKCYILLNGIPPGHPDRIVLGMSLLHSFHLVFDDYASKVGFVARSGKSSITEA
;
A
#
# COMPACT_ATOMS: atom_id res chain seq x y z
N MET A 1 6.27 -5.86 12.59
CA MET A 1 6.33 -4.64 11.75
C MET A 1 5.07 -3.81 12.05
N PRO A 2 5.16 -2.48 12.06
CA PRO A 2 4.06 -1.60 12.49
C PRO A 2 2.93 -1.55 11.45
N LEU A 3 1.76 -1.01 11.82
CA LEU A 3 0.75 -0.64 10.84
C LEU A 3 1.28 0.51 9.96
N LEU A 4 1.14 0.42 8.64
CA LEU A 4 1.46 1.52 7.74
C LEU A 4 0.18 2.32 7.47
N THR A 5 0.25 3.64 7.61
CA THR A 5 -0.91 4.52 7.35
C THR A 5 -0.56 5.52 6.25
N LEU A 6 -1.41 5.60 5.24
CA LEU A 6 -1.41 6.70 4.28
C LEU A 6 -2.58 7.63 4.58
N GLN A 7 -2.31 8.93 4.69
CA GLN A 7 -3.35 9.93 4.80
C GLN A 7 -3.59 10.59 3.45
N ILE A 8 -4.82 10.51 2.95
CA ILE A 8 -5.23 11.12 1.69
C ILE A 8 -6.53 11.88 1.94
N GLN A 9 -6.49 13.21 1.76
CA GLN A 9 -7.68 14.08 1.89
C GLN A 9 -8.49 13.88 3.20
N GLY A 10 -7.80 13.67 4.34
CA GLY A 10 -8.47 13.46 5.63
C GLY A 10 -8.97 12.03 5.87
N ILE A 11 -8.74 11.11 4.94
CA ILE A 11 -8.99 9.68 5.11
C ILE A 11 -7.68 8.97 5.44
N LEU A 12 -7.71 8.10 6.43
CA LEU A 12 -6.60 7.24 6.82
C LEU A 12 -6.78 5.85 6.22
N LEU A 13 -5.84 5.47 5.35
CA LEU A 13 -5.74 4.16 4.73
C LEU A 13 -4.72 3.33 5.51
N HIS A 14 -5.19 2.39 6.32
CA HIS A 14 -4.34 1.52 7.13
C HIS A 14 -4.03 0.23 6.37
N ILE A 15 -2.75 -0.15 6.37
CA ILE A 15 -2.22 -1.28 5.62
C ILE A 15 -1.52 -2.22 6.58
N GLU A 16 -1.99 -3.47 6.59
CA GLU A 16 -1.43 -4.51 7.45
C GLU A 16 0.03 -4.84 7.06
N PRO A 17 0.89 -5.16 8.04
CA PRO A 17 2.29 -5.51 7.80
C PRO A 17 2.52 -6.56 6.72
N THR A 18 1.62 -7.54 6.62
CA THR A 18 1.69 -8.63 5.65
C THR A 18 1.52 -8.18 4.20
N GLN A 19 1.02 -6.96 3.97
CA GLN A 19 0.81 -6.44 2.61
C GLN A 19 2.02 -5.71 2.05
N TYR A 20 2.85 -5.10 2.91
CA TYR A 20 4.06 -4.38 2.50
C TYR A 20 5.35 -5.09 2.92
N SER A 21 5.26 -6.32 3.40
CA SER A 21 6.40 -7.19 3.65
C SER A 21 6.30 -8.50 2.88
N ALA A 22 7.45 -9.08 2.55
CA ALA A 22 7.54 -10.37 1.87
C ALA A 22 8.51 -11.29 2.62
N LYS A 23 8.11 -12.56 2.75
CA LYS A 23 8.98 -13.65 3.19
C LYS A 23 9.43 -14.41 1.95
N VAL A 24 10.74 -14.52 1.73
CA VAL A 24 11.34 -15.26 0.61
C VAL A 24 12.28 -16.31 1.18
N ILE A 25 12.27 -17.50 0.58
CA ILE A 25 13.18 -18.59 0.94
C ILE A 25 14.23 -18.66 -0.17
N ILE A 26 15.50 -18.48 0.19
CA ILE A 26 16.65 -18.55 -0.72
C ILE A 26 17.68 -19.47 -0.07
N ASP A 27 18.05 -20.55 -0.75
CA ASP A 27 19.02 -21.55 -0.27
C ASP A 27 18.73 -22.00 1.18
N GLU A 28 17.49 -22.42 1.43
CA GLU A 28 16.97 -22.84 2.76
C GLU A 28 16.95 -21.74 3.84
N SER A 29 17.43 -20.54 3.53
CA SER A 29 17.40 -19.38 4.42
C SER A 29 16.11 -18.56 4.22
N VAL A 30 15.47 -18.22 5.34
CA VAL A 30 14.32 -17.30 5.34
C VAL A 30 14.82 -15.86 5.39
N LYS A 31 14.46 -15.07 4.39
CA LYS A 31 14.67 -13.62 4.36
C LYS A 31 13.34 -12.89 4.36
N CYS A 32 13.28 -11.79 5.11
CA CYS A 32 12.12 -10.92 5.18
C CYS A 32 12.48 -9.56 4.59
N TYR A 33 11.65 -9.06 3.68
CA TYR A 33 11.86 -7.81 2.96
C TYR A 33 10.71 -6.85 3.19
N ILE A 34 11.00 -5.56 3.17
CA ILE A 34 10.01 -4.49 3.06
C ILE A 34 9.87 -4.16 1.58
N LEU A 35 8.63 -4.03 1.10
CA LEU A 35 8.31 -3.75 -0.30
C LEU A 35 8.14 -2.25 -0.58
N LEU A 36 8.85 -1.41 0.18
CA LEU A 36 8.88 0.05 0.06
C LEU A 36 10.24 0.45 -0.47
N ASN A 37 10.26 1.02 -1.68
CA ASN A 37 11.49 1.42 -2.35
C ASN A 37 11.57 2.94 -2.42
N GLY A 38 12.76 3.48 -2.16
CA GLY A 38 13.08 4.85 -2.50
C GLY A 38 13.03 5.03 -4.02
N ILE A 39 12.45 6.12 -4.50
CA ILE A 39 12.47 6.45 -5.92
C ILE A 39 13.82 7.14 -6.21
N PRO A 40 14.55 6.74 -7.27
CA PRO A 40 15.84 7.35 -7.61
C PRO A 40 15.75 8.86 -7.89
N PRO A 41 16.87 9.60 -7.76
CA PRO A 41 16.94 11.01 -8.15
C PRO A 41 16.56 11.22 -9.63
N GLY A 42 15.92 12.34 -9.95
CA GLY A 42 15.51 12.69 -11.32
C GLY A 42 14.09 12.24 -11.70
N HIS A 43 13.39 11.56 -10.80
CA HIS A 43 11.95 11.34 -10.90
C HIS A 43 11.19 12.47 -10.21
N PRO A 44 9.98 12.83 -10.69
CA PRO A 44 9.16 13.85 -10.03
C PRO A 44 8.81 13.43 -8.60
N ASP A 45 8.72 14.40 -7.68
CA ASP A 45 8.35 14.21 -6.27
C ASP A 45 6.94 13.61 -6.15
N ARG A 46 6.85 12.29 -6.26
CA ARG A 46 5.60 11.55 -6.30
C ARG A 46 5.75 10.27 -5.50
N ILE A 47 4.68 9.85 -4.85
CA ILE A 47 4.58 8.51 -4.28
C ILE A 47 3.94 7.62 -5.33
N VAL A 48 4.59 6.51 -5.68
CA VAL A 48 4.01 5.49 -6.54
C VAL A 48 3.37 4.43 -5.66
N LEU A 49 2.05 4.31 -5.72
CA LEU A 49 1.31 3.24 -5.07
C LEU A 49 1.41 1.97 -5.92
N GLY A 50 2.44 1.16 -5.66
CA GLY A 50 2.68 -0.11 -6.35
C GLY A 50 1.74 -1.24 -5.91
N MET A 51 1.85 -2.40 -6.58
CA MET A 51 0.95 -3.54 -6.36
C MET A 51 0.89 -4.05 -4.91
N SER A 52 1.98 -3.94 -4.14
CA SER A 52 2.00 -4.27 -2.70
C SER A 52 0.94 -3.49 -1.92
N LEU A 53 0.75 -2.21 -2.28
CA LEU A 53 -0.21 -1.34 -1.64
C LEU A 53 -1.60 -1.45 -2.30
N LEU A 54 -1.65 -1.52 -3.63
CA LEU A 54 -2.92 -1.68 -4.35
C LEU A 54 -3.62 -3.01 -4.02
N HIS A 55 -2.88 -4.08 -3.71
CA HIS A 55 -3.49 -5.35 -3.27
C HIS A 55 -4.16 -5.27 -1.90
N SER A 56 -3.86 -4.23 -1.11
CA SER A 56 -4.46 -4.01 0.20
C SER A 56 -5.90 -3.50 0.09
N PHE A 57 -6.28 -2.87 -1.02
CA PHE A 57 -7.61 -2.28 -1.22
C PHE A 57 -8.26 -2.79 -2.51
N HIS A 58 -9.58 -2.74 -2.61
CA HIS A 58 -10.22 -2.71 -3.92
C HIS A 58 -10.25 -1.26 -4.41
N LEU A 59 -9.88 -1.06 -5.67
CA LEU A 59 -9.87 0.26 -6.30
C LEU A 59 -11.13 0.40 -7.15
N VAL A 60 -11.79 1.54 -7.01
CA VAL A 60 -12.93 1.92 -7.86
C VAL A 60 -12.49 3.10 -8.69
N PHE A 61 -12.35 2.90 -10.00
CA PHE A 61 -12.07 3.97 -10.94
C PHE A 61 -13.40 4.48 -11.47
N ASP A 62 -13.79 5.68 -11.03
CA ASP A 62 -15.01 6.36 -11.47
C ASP A 62 -14.61 7.44 -12.48
N ASP A 63 -14.74 7.10 -13.76
CA ASP A 63 -14.41 8.00 -14.88
C ASP A 63 -15.34 9.22 -14.91
N TYR A 64 -16.63 9.00 -14.68
CA TYR A 64 -17.65 10.06 -14.68
C TYR A 64 -17.37 11.12 -13.61
N ALA A 65 -16.99 10.70 -12.41
CA ALA A 65 -16.59 11.61 -11.34
C ALA A 65 -15.12 12.04 -11.40
N SER A 66 -14.32 11.47 -12.31
CA SER A 66 -12.87 11.62 -12.41
C SER A 66 -12.16 11.36 -11.07
N LYS A 67 -12.53 10.26 -10.39
CA LYS A 67 -12.05 9.91 -9.05
C LYS A 67 -11.60 8.46 -8.95
N VAL A 68 -10.75 8.21 -7.96
CA VAL A 68 -10.37 6.86 -7.52
C VAL A 68 -10.84 6.67 -6.08
N GLY A 69 -11.68 5.67 -5.86
CA GLY A 69 -12.14 5.22 -4.55
C GLY A 69 -11.34 4.03 -4.04
N PHE A 70 -11.24 3.91 -2.72
CA PHE A 70 -10.62 2.79 -2.02
C PHE A 70 -11.65 2.07 -1.17
N VAL A 71 -11.65 0.74 -1.23
CA VAL A 71 -12.46 -0.11 -0.37
C VAL A 71 -11.54 -1.06 0.38
N ALA A 72 -11.66 -1.11 1.71
CA ALA A 72 -10.86 -1.98 2.56
C ALA A 72 -11.05 -3.46 2.18
N ARG A 73 -9.98 -4.25 2.29
CA ARG A 73 -10.05 -5.72 2.16
C ARG A 73 -9.86 -6.35 3.53
N SER A 74 -10.83 -7.19 3.91
CA SER A 74 -10.80 -7.90 5.18
C SER A 74 -9.44 -8.61 5.40
N GLY A 75 -8.85 -8.38 6.57
CA GLY A 75 -7.55 -8.96 6.98
C GLY A 75 -6.32 -8.38 6.27
N LYS A 76 -6.48 -7.35 5.43
CA LYS A 76 -5.38 -6.70 4.69
C LYS A 76 -5.28 -5.21 4.94
N SER A 77 -6.42 -4.56 5.15
CA SER A 77 -6.49 -3.11 5.35
C SER A 77 -7.74 -2.70 6.10
N SER A 78 -7.72 -1.47 6.58
CA SER A 78 -8.90 -0.75 7.11
C SER A 78 -8.85 0.72 6.69
N ILE A 79 -10.00 1.38 6.75
CA ILE A 79 -10.15 2.80 6.40
C ILE A 79 -10.83 3.49 7.57
N THR A 80 -10.28 4.61 8.02
CA THR A 80 -10.84 5.47 9.08
C THR A 80 -10.77 6.93 8.67
N GLU A 81 -11.47 7.80 9.41
CA GLU A 81 -11.34 9.25 9.29
C GLU A 81 -10.18 9.74 10.18
N ALA A 82 -9.50 10.81 9.74
CA ALA A 82 -8.34 11.39 10.44
C ALA A 82 -8.72 12.24 11.66
#